data_AF-A0A7R9VVZ8-F1
#
_entry.id   AF-A0A7R9VVZ8-F1
#
_cell.length_a   1.000
_cell.length_b   1.000
_cell.length_c   1.000
_cell.angle_alpha   90.00
_cell.angle_beta   90.00
_cell.angle_gamma   90.00
#
_symmetry.space_group_name_H-M   'P 1'
#
loop_
_entity.id
_entity.type
_entity.pdbx_description
1 polymer ?
#
loop_
_entity_poly.entity_id
_entity_poly.type
_entity_poly.pdbx_seq_one_letter_code
_entity_poly.pdbx_strand_id
1 'polypeptide(L)'
;HCCAGKETCAAKTLTCVKWTVWAILAAFSLYFVIINAGATYQQDVVRAKLPAVKEILYKEMNYIEVCAYDGDGTTGSLNETSNITTFQSKDAAHEAGFLILHCGPCAACSTWPNIKYEYTTRNFLADASAACGRMSLFGGPEAVHECLMSEPINWDYDCGWCWQIDIQCSKSYCAFNFLQSTMINTMTNFAVGMDEVTAASCEEANCEAFPYPENFVECSGATRRRMNVTSSIARPKDEECANVDVDWAILFPGE
;
A
#
# COMPACT_ATOMS: atom_id res chain seq x y z
N HIS A 1 16.53 44.66 12.17
CA HIS A 1 17.36 44.55 13.38
C HIS A 1 18.86 44.29 13.14
N CYS A 2 19.34 44.00 11.93
CA CYS A 2 20.72 43.53 11.71
C CYS A 2 21.82 44.62 11.58
N CYS A 3 21.50 45.92 11.49
CA CYS A 3 22.50 46.99 11.26
C CYS A 3 22.62 48.06 12.35
N ALA A 4 22.29 47.74 13.62
CA ALA A 4 22.56 48.65 14.75
C ALA A 4 24.00 48.44 15.30
N GLY A 5 24.85 49.47 15.31
CA GLY A 5 26.18 49.49 15.98
C GLY A 5 27.38 49.87 15.08
N LYS A 6 28.60 49.87 15.64
CA LYS A 6 29.84 50.46 15.04
C LYS A 6 30.51 49.67 13.90
N GLU A 7 30.13 48.42 13.65
CA GLU A 7 30.66 47.64 12.53
C GLU A 7 29.99 48.00 11.20
N THR A 8 30.68 47.77 10.07
CA THR A 8 30.07 47.97 8.75
C THR A 8 28.88 47.01 8.59
N CYS A 9 27.75 47.51 8.07
CA CYS A 9 26.52 46.72 7.87
C CYS A 9 26.78 45.46 7.02
N ALA A 10 27.80 45.47 6.15
CA ALA A 10 28.25 44.31 5.39
C ALA A 10 28.80 43.16 6.26
N ALA A 11 29.65 43.45 7.25
CA ALA A 11 30.24 42.44 8.13
C ALA A 11 29.19 41.74 9.02
N LYS A 12 28.21 42.51 9.51
CA LYS A 12 27.08 41.99 10.29
C LYS A 12 26.15 41.12 9.45
N THR A 13 25.85 41.56 8.23
CA THR A 13 25.06 40.76 7.28
C THR A 13 25.74 39.44 6.98
N LEU A 14 27.05 39.44 6.69
CA LEU A 14 27.82 38.21 6.45
C LEU A 14 27.80 37.27 7.67
N THR A 15 27.94 37.82 8.87
CA THR A 15 27.88 37.05 10.12
C THR A 15 26.49 36.44 10.34
N CYS A 16 25.42 37.21 10.11
CA CYS A 16 24.04 36.73 10.19
C CYS A 16 23.77 35.61 9.18
N VAL A 17 24.17 35.80 7.92
CA VAL A 17 24.05 34.77 6.88
C VAL A 17 24.81 33.51 7.27
N LYS A 18 26.05 33.62 7.76
CA LYS A 18 26.85 32.50 8.23
C LYS A 18 26.12 31.70 9.33
N TRP A 19 25.61 32.37 10.36
CA TRP A 19 24.89 31.70 11.45
C TRP A 19 23.58 31.06 10.98
N THR A 20 22.83 31.73 10.11
CA THR A 20 21.61 31.17 9.52
C THR A 20 21.92 29.91 8.71
N VAL A 21 22.97 29.93 7.88
CA VAL A 21 23.41 28.75 7.12
C VAL A 21 23.82 27.62 8.06
N TRP A 22 24.60 27.90 9.12
CA TRP A 22 24.96 26.88 10.11
C TRP A 22 23.75 26.31 10.85
N ALA A 23 22.79 27.15 11.23
CA ALA A 23 21.56 26.70 11.89
C ALA A 23 20.73 25.79 10.97
N ILE A 24 20.60 26.15 9.68
CA ILE A 24 19.91 25.33 8.68
C ILE A 24 20.63 23.99 8.49
N LEU A 25 21.96 23.99 8.34
CA LEU A 25 22.75 22.77 8.18
C LEU A 25 22.67 21.86 9.42
N ALA A 26 22.71 22.44 10.62
CA ALA A 26 22.55 21.69 11.86
C ALA A 26 21.15 21.09 11.99
N ALA A 27 20.11 21.85 11.68
CA ALA A 27 18.72 21.38 11.69
C ALA A 27 18.51 20.26 10.66
N PHE A 28 19.06 20.41 9.45
CA PHE A 28 19.02 19.38 8.41
C PHE A 28 19.77 18.12 8.86
N SER A 29 20.97 18.26 9.41
CA SER A 29 21.74 17.11 9.93
C SER A 29 20.99 16.36 11.04
N LEU A 30 20.39 17.10 11.98
CA LEU A 30 19.57 16.52 13.05
C LEU A 30 18.34 15.80 12.49
N TYR A 31 17.67 16.40 11.50
CA TYR A 31 16.53 15.77 10.81
C TYR A 31 16.94 14.42 10.19
N PHE A 32 18.07 14.35 9.47
CA PHE A 32 18.56 13.08 8.92
C PHE A 32 18.84 12.03 9.99
N VAL A 33 19.46 12.42 11.11
CA VAL A 33 19.74 11.50 12.21
C VAL A 33 18.45 10.93 12.80
N ILE A 34 17.44 11.79 13.04
CA ILE A 34 16.15 11.37 13.59
C ILE A 34 15.45 10.39 12.63
N ILE A 35 15.39 10.72 11.33
CA ILE A 35 14.76 9.86 10.34
C ILE A 35 15.44 8.49 10.24
N ASN A 36 16.78 8.46 10.17
CA ASN A 36 17.51 7.20 10.06
C ASN A 36 17.42 6.35 11.33
N ALA A 37 17.47 6.97 12.51
CA ALA A 37 17.30 6.25 13.78
C ALA A 37 15.88 5.65 13.89
N GLY A 38 14.85 6.43 13.55
CA GLY A 38 13.47 5.98 13.53
C GLY A 38 13.22 4.87 12.52
N ALA A 39 13.77 5.01 11.31
CA ALA A 39 13.66 3.99 10.26
C ALA A 39 14.36 2.70 10.69
N THR A 40 15.58 2.77 11.23
CA THR A 40 16.30 1.59 11.75
C THR A 40 15.46 0.85 12.78
N TYR A 41 14.88 1.57 13.75
CA TYR A 41 13.98 0.98 14.73
C TYR A 41 12.76 0.30 14.09
N GLN A 42 12.09 0.97 13.15
CA GLN A 42 10.94 0.40 12.43
C GLN A 42 11.34 -0.85 11.63
N GLN A 43 12.48 -0.83 10.93
CA GLN A 43 13.00 -1.99 10.20
C GLN A 43 13.28 -3.18 11.12
N ASP A 44 13.83 -2.96 12.31
CA ASP A 44 14.08 -4.04 13.27
C ASP A 44 12.78 -4.67 13.77
N VAL A 45 11.76 -3.85 14.04
CA VAL A 45 10.41 -4.34 14.37
C VAL A 45 9.82 -5.16 13.23
N VAL A 46 9.95 -4.70 11.98
CA VAL A 46 9.46 -5.41 10.80
C VAL A 46 10.17 -6.75 10.64
N ARG A 47 11.51 -6.77 10.68
CA ARG A 47 12.32 -8.01 10.58
C ARG A 47 11.91 -9.06 11.62
N ALA A 48 11.60 -8.63 12.84
CA ALA A 48 11.14 -9.53 13.90
C ALA A 48 9.75 -10.14 13.62
N LYS A 49 8.90 -9.44 12.85
CA LYS A 49 7.53 -9.87 12.54
C LYS A 49 7.40 -10.63 11.23
N LEU A 50 8.26 -10.38 10.24
CA LEU A 50 8.18 -10.98 8.89
C LEU A 50 8.00 -12.52 8.87
N PRO A 51 8.66 -13.33 9.74
CA PRO A 51 8.42 -14.76 9.77
C PRO A 51 6.96 -15.12 10.08
N ALA A 52 6.33 -14.38 10.99
CA ALA A 52 4.92 -14.58 11.34
C ALA A 52 3.98 -14.08 10.24
N VAL A 53 4.35 -13.02 9.50
CA VAL A 53 3.60 -12.54 8.33
C VAL A 53 3.39 -13.66 7.32
N LYS A 54 4.45 -14.42 7.00
CA LYS A 54 4.35 -15.53 6.05
C LYS A 54 3.39 -16.62 6.51
N GLU A 55 3.44 -16.96 7.79
CA GLU A 55 2.55 -17.95 8.38
C GLU A 55 1.08 -17.48 8.41
N ILE A 56 0.84 -16.19 8.68
CA ILE A 56 -0.52 -15.65 8.82
C ILE A 56 -1.15 -15.35 7.47
N LEU A 57 -0.44 -14.69 6.57
CA LEU A 57 -1.01 -14.18 5.31
C LEU A 57 -0.93 -15.18 4.16
N TYR A 58 0.18 -15.93 4.05
CA TYR A 58 0.51 -16.63 2.81
C TYR A 58 0.34 -18.14 2.89
N LYS A 59 0.68 -18.74 4.03
CA LYS A 59 0.69 -20.21 4.20
C LYS A 59 -0.61 -20.90 3.82
N GLU A 60 -1.73 -20.35 4.29
CA GLU A 60 -3.05 -20.94 4.08
C GLU A 60 -3.82 -20.26 2.93
N MET A 61 -3.25 -19.25 2.27
CA MET A 61 -3.95 -18.44 1.25
C MET A 61 -4.60 -19.30 0.16
N ASN A 62 -3.94 -20.39 -0.24
CA ASN A 62 -4.40 -21.28 -1.31
C ASN A 62 -5.31 -22.42 -0.83
N TYR A 63 -5.57 -22.53 0.47
CA TYR A 63 -6.32 -23.64 1.07
C TYR A 63 -7.56 -23.20 1.86
N ILE A 64 -7.77 -21.89 1.99
CA ILE A 64 -8.93 -21.28 2.65
C ILE A 64 -10.07 -21.02 1.66
N GLU A 65 -11.05 -20.27 2.14
CA GLU A 65 -12.14 -19.72 1.35
C GLU A 65 -11.64 -18.98 0.11
N VAL A 66 -12.46 -18.95 -0.93
CA VAL A 66 -12.18 -18.25 -2.18
C VAL A 66 -13.36 -17.37 -2.57
N CYS A 67 -13.07 -16.25 -3.24
CA CYS A 67 -14.08 -15.40 -3.84
C CYS A 67 -14.18 -15.73 -5.33
N ALA A 68 -15.38 -16.09 -5.78
CA ALA A 68 -15.62 -16.60 -7.12
C ALA A 68 -16.88 -15.98 -7.73
N TYR A 69 -17.01 -16.07 -9.06
CA TYR A 69 -18.18 -15.58 -9.80
C TYR A 69 -18.76 -16.61 -10.77
N ASP A 70 -20.03 -16.46 -11.11
CA ASP A 70 -20.83 -17.38 -11.92
C ASP A 70 -20.66 -17.24 -13.45
N GLY A 71 -19.48 -16.83 -13.91
CA GLY A 71 -19.19 -16.61 -15.34
C GLY A 71 -18.38 -17.72 -16.01
N ASP A 72 -18.11 -17.53 -17.30
CA ASP A 72 -17.39 -18.48 -18.15
C ASP A 72 -15.94 -18.05 -18.50
N GLY A 73 -15.47 -16.94 -17.92
CA GLY A 73 -14.10 -16.45 -18.11
C GLY A 73 -13.90 -15.69 -19.42
N THR A 74 -14.95 -15.44 -20.21
CA THR A 74 -14.84 -14.81 -21.52
C THR A 74 -15.27 -13.33 -21.51
N THR A 75 -14.77 -12.58 -22.50
CA THR A 75 -15.12 -11.18 -22.71
C THR A 75 -16.61 -11.06 -23.03
N GLY A 76 -17.39 -10.45 -22.12
CA GLY A 76 -18.86 -10.35 -22.22
C GLY A 76 -19.61 -11.18 -21.17
N SER A 77 -18.94 -12.09 -20.47
CA SER A 77 -19.46 -12.73 -19.25
C SER A 77 -19.45 -11.80 -18.04
N LEU A 78 -18.71 -10.69 -18.13
CA LEU A 78 -18.77 -9.59 -17.19
C LEU A 78 -20.03 -8.79 -17.46
N ASN A 79 -21.10 -9.15 -16.78
CA ASN A 79 -22.14 -8.20 -16.51
C ASN A 79 -22.05 -7.84 -15.03
N GLU A 80 -22.36 -6.59 -14.68
CA GLU A 80 -22.51 -6.16 -13.27
C GLU A 80 -23.58 -6.98 -12.53
N THR A 81 -24.31 -7.86 -13.25
CA THR A 81 -25.31 -8.78 -12.71
C THR A 81 -24.74 -10.15 -12.33
N SER A 82 -23.47 -10.45 -12.62
CA SER A 82 -22.82 -11.72 -12.26
C SER A 82 -22.67 -11.78 -10.76
N ASN A 83 -23.07 -12.91 -10.19
CA ASN A 83 -23.04 -13.11 -8.75
C ASN A 83 -21.60 -13.40 -8.30
N ILE A 84 -21.05 -12.52 -7.46
CA ILE A 84 -19.79 -12.75 -6.76
C ILE A 84 -20.11 -13.27 -5.36
N THR A 85 -19.53 -14.41 -4.97
CA THR A 85 -19.75 -14.99 -3.65
C THR A 85 -18.55 -15.78 -3.14
N THR A 86 -18.49 -15.90 -1.82
CA THR A 86 -17.48 -16.72 -1.11
C THR A 86 -17.86 -18.20 -1.15
N PHE A 87 -16.86 -19.05 -1.36
CA PHE A 87 -16.94 -20.51 -1.20
C PHE A 87 -15.92 -20.98 -0.17
N GLN A 88 -16.23 -22.10 0.51
CA GLN A 88 -15.34 -22.68 1.55
C GLN A 88 -14.00 -23.18 1.00
N SER A 89 -13.94 -23.51 -0.29
CA SER A 89 -12.75 -24.00 -0.96
C SER A 89 -12.84 -23.78 -2.47
N LYS A 90 -11.70 -23.91 -3.14
CA LYS A 90 -11.62 -23.95 -4.60
C LYS A 90 -12.53 -25.01 -5.22
N ASP A 91 -12.46 -26.23 -4.70
CA ASP A 91 -13.24 -27.35 -5.24
C ASP A 91 -14.75 -27.08 -5.14
N ALA A 92 -15.21 -26.50 -4.03
CA ALA A 92 -16.62 -26.13 -3.85
C ALA A 92 -17.09 -25.06 -4.85
N ALA A 93 -16.23 -24.08 -5.18
CA ALA A 93 -16.54 -23.09 -6.22
C ALA A 93 -16.66 -23.74 -7.60
N HIS A 94 -15.70 -24.60 -7.96
CA HIS A 94 -15.69 -25.30 -9.26
C HIS A 94 -16.85 -26.28 -9.41
N GLU A 95 -17.22 -27.02 -8.36
CA GLU A 95 -18.38 -27.90 -8.34
C GLU A 95 -19.69 -27.13 -8.54
N ALA A 96 -19.76 -25.88 -8.06
CA ALA A 96 -20.88 -24.98 -8.28
C ALA A 96 -20.88 -24.30 -9.67
N GLY A 97 -19.84 -24.52 -10.49
CA GLY A 97 -19.68 -23.91 -11.80
C GLY A 97 -19.18 -22.46 -11.76
N PHE A 98 -18.55 -22.03 -10.65
CA PHE A 98 -17.98 -20.70 -10.50
C PHE A 98 -16.50 -20.69 -10.84
N LEU A 99 -15.99 -19.53 -11.25
CA LEU A 99 -14.57 -19.26 -11.51
C LEU A 99 -13.99 -18.38 -10.41
N ILE A 100 -12.78 -18.70 -9.96
CA ILE A 100 -12.15 -18.01 -8.83
C ILE A 100 -11.53 -16.69 -9.30
N LEU A 101 -11.96 -15.60 -8.66
CA LEU A 101 -11.42 -14.26 -8.84
C LEU A 101 -10.21 -14.05 -7.93
N HIS A 102 -10.29 -14.43 -6.67
CA HIS A 102 -9.17 -14.27 -5.75
C HIS A 102 -9.22 -15.27 -4.58
N CYS A 103 -8.05 -15.52 -3.99
CA CYS A 103 -7.94 -16.27 -2.74
C CYS A 103 -8.50 -15.46 -1.55
N GLY A 104 -9.04 -16.14 -0.54
CA GLY A 104 -9.73 -15.51 0.60
C GLY A 104 -11.20 -15.20 0.31
N PRO A 105 -11.99 -14.88 1.35
CA PRO A 105 -13.41 -14.56 1.20
C PRO A 105 -13.62 -13.24 0.45
N CYS A 106 -14.77 -13.10 -0.21
CA CYS A 106 -15.19 -11.81 -0.75
C CYS A 106 -15.41 -10.80 0.40
N ALA A 107 -15.01 -9.55 0.19
CA ALA A 107 -15.24 -8.46 1.14
C ALA A 107 -15.43 -7.12 0.39
N ALA A 108 -15.09 -5.99 1.03
CA ALA A 108 -15.44 -4.66 0.53
C ALA A 108 -14.87 -4.34 -0.87
N CYS A 109 -13.64 -4.77 -1.16
CA CYS A 109 -13.00 -4.58 -2.47
C CYS A 109 -13.32 -5.67 -3.49
N SER A 110 -14.18 -6.65 -3.17
CA SER A 110 -14.53 -7.76 -4.06
C SER A 110 -15.69 -7.44 -5.02
N THR A 111 -16.05 -6.16 -5.21
CA THR A 111 -17.05 -5.73 -6.20
C THR A 111 -16.43 -5.65 -7.59
N TRP A 112 -17.23 -5.77 -8.66
CA TRP A 112 -16.72 -5.65 -10.03
C TRP A 112 -15.96 -4.35 -10.31
N PRO A 113 -16.46 -3.16 -9.91
CA PRO A 113 -15.70 -1.92 -10.07
C PRO A 113 -14.34 -1.96 -9.35
N ASN A 114 -14.30 -2.41 -8.10
CA ASN A 114 -13.05 -2.46 -7.33
C ASN A 114 -12.07 -3.50 -7.89
N ILE A 115 -12.52 -4.69 -8.25
CA ILE A 115 -11.68 -5.71 -8.89
C ILE A 115 -11.11 -5.18 -10.22
N LYS A 116 -11.92 -4.46 -11.01
CA LYS A 116 -11.44 -3.76 -12.20
C LYS A 116 -10.32 -2.79 -11.82
N TYR A 117 -10.54 -1.90 -10.85
CA TYR A 117 -9.53 -0.93 -10.45
C TYR A 117 -8.25 -1.56 -9.87
N GLU A 118 -8.34 -2.63 -9.08
CA GLU A 118 -7.15 -3.39 -8.63
C GLU A 118 -6.29 -3.84 -9.82
N TYR A 119 -6.92 -4.25 -10.92
CA TYR A 119 -6.21 -4.61 -12.16
C TYR A 119 -5.76 -3.39 -12.95
N THR A 120 -6.63 -2.43 -13.29
CA THR A 120 -6.29 -1.32 -14.19
C THR A 120 -5.28 -0.35 -13.56
N THR A 121 -5.31 -0.19 -12.25
CA THR A 121 -4.39 0.67 -11.50
C THR A 121 -3.09 -0.04 -11.09
N ARG A 122 -2.90 -1.33 -11.45
CA ARG A 122 -1.79 -2.21 -10.98
C ARG A 122 -0.39 -1.60 -11.03
N ASN A 123 -0.15 -0.70 -11.97
CA ASN A 123 1.15 -0.07 -12.21
C ASN A 123 1.36 1.24 -11.44
N PHE A 124 0.32 1.86 -10.90
CA PHE A 124 0.41 3.18 -10.24
C PHE A 124 -0.35 3.30 -8.92
N LEU A 125 -1.15 2.30 -8.53
CA LEU A 125 -1.98 2.35 -7.32
C LEU A 125 -1.17 2.65 -6.06
N ALA A 126 0.01 2.05 -5.93
CA ALA A 126 0.88 2.30 -4.78
C ALA A 126 1.28 3.79 -4.68
N ASP A 127 1.63 4.42 -5.80
CA ASP A 127 2.01 5.83 -5.84
C ASP A 127 0.81 6.75 -5.62
N ALA A 128 -0.35 6.41 -6.21
CA ALA A 128 -1.59 7.16 -6.04
C ALA A 128 -2.10 7.09 -4.59
N SER A 129 -2.13 5.89 -3.99
CA SER A 129 -2.48 5.70 -2.58
C SER A 129 -1.51 6.41 -1.65
N ALA A 130 -0.21 6.40 -1.96
CA ALA A 130 0.78 7.18 -1.21
C ALA A 130 0.52 8.69 -1.32
N ALA A 131 0.07 9.19 -2.48
CA ALA A 131 -0.32 10.58 -2.65
C ALA A 131 -1.53 10.95 -1.79
N CYS A 132 -2.56 10.10 -1.75
CA CYS A 132 -3.70 10.27 -0.83
C CYS A 132 -3.25 10.20 0.63
N GLY A 133 -2.35 9.28 0.98
CA GLY A 133 -1.80 9.15 2.33
C GLY A 133 -1.08 10.41 2.83
N ARG A 134 -0.47 11.20 1.94
CA ARG A 134 0.10 12.51 2.32
C ARG A 134 -0.97 13.50 2.81
N MET A 135 -2.22 13.38 2.36
CA MET A 135 -3.32 14.24 2.83
C MET A 135 -3.62 13.99 4.32
N SER A 136 -3.31 12.80 4.85
CA SER A 136 -3.42 12.51 6.28
C SER A 136 -2.58 13.44 7.17
N LEU A 137 -1.57 14.13 6.63
CA LEU A 137 -0.71 15.05 7.39
C LEU A 137 -1.45 16.34 7.78
N PHE A 138 -2.45 16.76 7.00
CA PHE A 138 -3.15 18.03 7.20
C PHE A 138 -4.69 17.94 7.15
N GLY A 139 -5.25 16.90 6.53
CA GLY A 139 -6.70 16.75 6.29
C GLY A 139 -7.39 15.63 7.08
N GLY A 140 -6.66 14.83 7.85
CA GLY A 140 -7.24 13.72 8.64
C GLY A 140 -7.58 12.47 7.81
N PRO A 141 -8.20 11.44 8.44
CA PRO A 141 -8.61 10.19 7.79
C PRO A 141 -9.63 10.38 6.66
N GLU A 142 -10.60 11.25 6.84
CA GLU A 142 -11.69 11.48 5.88
C GLU A 142 -11.14 12.05 4.56
N ALA A 143 -10.18 12.96 4.61
CA ALA A 143 -9.54 13.49 3.41
C ALA A 143 -8.76 12.41 2.62
N VAL A 144 -8.21 11.41 3.31
CA VAL A 144 -7.58 10.25 2.64
C VAL A 144 -8.63 9.40 1.97
N HIS A 145 -9.74 9.12 2.67
CA HIS A 145 -10.84 8.33 2.14
C HIS A 145 -11.46 8.97 0.89
N GLU A 146 -11.76 10.27 0.94
CA GLU A 146 -12.28 11.03 -0.19
C GLU A 146 -11.32 11.01 -1.39
N CYS A 147 -10.01 11.09 -1.14
CA CYS A 147 -8.99 10.98 -2.18
C CYS A 147 -8.97 9.59 -2.83
N LEU A 148 -9.08 8.53 -2.03
CA LEU A 148 -9.11 7.14 -2.50
C LEU A 148 -10.35 6.82 -3.35
N MET A 149 -11.48 7.49 -3.06
CA MET A 149 -12.71 7.37 -3.85
C MET A 149 -12.69 8.22 -5.13
N SER A 150 -11.64 9.00 -5.36
CA SER A 150 -11.51 9.90 -6.51
C SER A 150 -10.57 9.33 -7.57
N GLU A 151 -10.67 9.87 -8.79
CA GLU A 151 -9.74 9.56 -9.88
C GLU A 151 -8.29 9.84 -9.44
N PRO A 152 -7.33 8.97 -9.77
CA PRO A 152 -7.44 7.81 -10.68
C PRO A 152 -7.74 6.46 -9.99
N ILE A 153 -8.03 6.45 -8.69
CA ILE A 153 -8.21 5.21 -7.90
C ILE A 153 -9.67 4.74 -7.96
N ASN A 154 -10.61 5.66 -7.70
CA ASN A 154 -12.06 5.42 -7.78
C ASN A 154 -12.57 4.22 -6.96
N TRP A 155 -12.05 3.98 -5.76
CA TRP A 155 -12.66 2.98 -4.89
C TRP A 155 -14.10 3.33 -4.58
N ASP A 156 -14.95 2.31 -4.44
CA ASP A 156 -16.22 2.53 -3.76
C ASP A 156 -16.00 2.88 -2.28
N TYR A 157 -17.08 3.29 -1.62
CA TYR A 157 -17.02 3.82 -0.26
C TYR A 157 -16.38 2.81 0.71
N ASP A 158 -16.83 1.56 0.71
CA ASP A 158 -16.38 0.55 1.67
C ASP A 158 -14.94 0.12 1.40
N CYS A 159 -14.55 -0.11 0.14
CA CYS A 159 -13.18 -0.45 -0.20
C CYS A 159 -12.21 0.71 0.10
N GLY A 160 -12.62 1.94 -0.19
CA GLY A 160 -11.87 3.13 0.16
C GLY A 160 -11.61 3.24 1.67
N TRP A 161 -12.54 2.77 2.50
CA TRP A 161 -12.38 2.79 3.95
C TRP A 161 -11.34 1.77 4.42
N CYS A 162 -11.37 0.54 3.87
CA CYS A 162 -10.34 -0.47 4.14
C CYS A 162 -8.94 0.07 3.82
N TRP A 163 -8.76 0.65 2.63
CA TRP A 163 -7.49 1.27 2.21
C TRP A 163 -7.10 2.46 3.09
N GLN A 164 -8.06 3.28 3.52
CA GLN A 164 -7.79 4.39 4.42
C GLN A 164 -7.26 3.89 5.77
N ILE A 165 -7.86 2.84 6.34
CA ILE A 165 -7.42 2.24 7.61
C ILE A 165 -5.99 1.76 7.48
N ASP A 166 -5.67 1.05 6.40
CA ASP A 166 -4.31 0.60 6.13
C ASP A 166 -3.33 1.78 6.05
N ILE A 167 -3.66 2.82 5.30
CA ILE A 167 -2.82 4.03 5.18
C ILE A 167 -2.58 4.70 6.54
N GLN A 168 -3.57 4.77 7.43
CA GLN A 168 -3.38 5.35 8.77
C GLN A 168 -2.54 4.46 9.68
N CYS A 169 -2.68 3.14 9.54
CA CYS A 169 -1.80 2.20 10.23
C CYS A 169 -0.36 2.37 9.74
N SER A 170 -0.14 2.41 8.42
CA SER A 170 1.16 2.66 7.79
C SER A 170 1.77 4.00 8.22
N LYS A 171 0.96 5.06 8.31
CA LYS A 171 1.39 6.34 8.88
C LYS A 171 1.89 6.20 10.33
N SER A 172 1.24 5.37 11.14
CA SER A 172 1.57 5.22 12.56
C SER A 172 2.82 4.37 12.78
N TYR A 173 3.00 3.32 11.99
CA TYR A 173 4.05 2.32 12.22
C TYR A 173 5.20 2.33 11.20
N CYS A 174 5.02 2.98 10.05
CA CYS A 174 5.95 2.94 8.91
C CYS A 174 6.38 4.32 8.40
N ALA A 175 5.99 5.41 9.09
CA ALA A 175 6.32 6.78 8.64
C ALA A 175 7.82 7.06 8.50
N PHE A 176 8.69 6.57 9.40
CA PHE A 176 10.13 6.81 9.27
C PHE A 176 10.74 6.02 8.10
N ASN A 177 10.31 4.78 7.88
CA ASN A 177 10.68 4.00 6.69
C ASN A 177 10.25 4.72 5.40
N PHE A 178 9.03 5.25 5.36
CA PHE A 178 8.53 6.04 4.23
C PHE A 178 9.32 7.34 4.00
N LEU A 179 9.63 8.08 5.07
CA LEU A 179 10.43 9.31 4.96
C LEU A 179 11.86 9.01 4.51
N GLN A 180 12.48 7.97 5.08
CA GLN A 180 13.81 7.53 4.68
C GLN A 180 13.82 7.10 3.21
N SER A 181 12.85 6.29 2.76
CA SER A 181 12.76 5.86 1.37
C SER A 181 12.58 7.07 0.45
N THR A 182 11.65 7.99 0.74
CA THR A 182 11.45 9.21 -0.06
C THR A 182 12.75 10.03 -0.20
N MET A 183 13.52 10.17 0.88
CA MET A 183 14.79 10.90 0.87
C MET A 183 15.86 10.20 0.02
N ILE A 184 15.98 8.88 0.09
CA ILE A 184 16.95 8.08 -0.67
C ILE A 184 16.54 7.99 -2.15
N ASN A 185 15.25 7.87 -2.41
CA ASN A 185 14.65 7.72 -3.73
C ASN A 185 14.68 9.00 -4.57
N THR A 186 14.84 10.16 -3.93
CA THR A 186 15.15 11.41 -4.64
C THR A 186 16.62 11.44 -5.14
N MET A 187 17.45 10.44 -4.75
CA MET A 187 18.88 10.35 -5.07
C MET A 187 19.30 9.06 -5.82
N THR A 188 18.51 7.97 -5.84
CA THR A 188 18.82 6.69 -6.55
C THR A 188 17.58 5.87 -6.96
N ASN A 189 17.75 4.90 -7.88
CA ASN A 189 16.74 4.20 -8.71
C ASN A 189 15.81 3.17 -8.02
N PHE A 190 15.47 3.30 -6.74
CA PHE A 190 14.49 2.43 -6.04
C PHE A 190 14.75 0.90 -6.16
N ALA A 191 15.95 0.46 -6.53
CA ALA A 191 16.29 -0.96 -6.61
C ALA A 191 16.53 -1.46 -5.18
N VAL A 192 15.48 -1.99 -4.55
CA VAL A 192 15.55 -2.58 -3.22
C VAL A 192 16.02 -4.03 -3.29
N GLY A 193 17.00 -4.39 -2.47
CA GLY A 193 17.50 -5.76 -2.35
C GLY A 193 16.48 -6.69 -1.69
N MET A 194 16.61 -8.01 -1.90
CA MET A 194 15.67 -9.01 -1.31
C MET A 194 15.62 -9.00 0.23
N ASP A 195 16.62 -8.45 0.90
CA ASP A 195 16.69 -8.34 2.37
C ASP A 195 16.31 -6.94 2.90
N GLU A 196 15.89 -6.03 2.03
CA GLU A 196 15.56 -4.66 2.41
C GLU A 196 14.10 -4.53 2.86
N VAL A 197 13.90 -3.99 4.06
CA VAL A 197 12.58 -3.64 4.58
C VAL A 197 12.07 -2.43 3.79
N THR A 198 11.11 -2.66 2.91
CA THR A 198 10.39 -1.63 2.16
C THR A 198 9.20 -1.10 2.98
N ALA A 199 8.63 0.03 2.54
CA ALA A 199 7.36 0.51 3.08
C ALA A 199 6.26 -0.57 3.02
N ALA A 200 6.22 -1.34 1.92
CA ALA A 200 5.23 -2.40 1.72
C ALA A 200 5.44 -3.60 2.67
N SER A 201 6.69 -3.99 2.95
CA SER A 201 6.96 -5.03 3.96
C SER A 201 6.67 -4.55 5.40
N CYS A 202 6.76 -3.24 5.63
CA CYS A 202 6.42 -2.64 6.91
C CYS A 202 4.91 -2.63 7.15
N GLU A 203 4.15 -2.23 6.14
CA GLU A 203 2.68 -2.32 6.08
C GLU A 203 2.23 -3.76 6.36
N GLU A 204 2.74 -4.74 5.61
CA GLU A 204 2.42 -6.16 5.83
C GLU A 204 2.65 -6.62 7.27
N ALA A 205 3.80 -6.24 7.83
CA ALA A 205 4.20 -6.65 9.18
C ALA A 205 3.44 -5.94 10.31
N ASN A 206 2.86 -4.77 10.08
CA ASN A 206 2.24 -3.99 11.15
C ASN A 206 0.73 -3.78 10.99
N CYS A 207 0.22 -3.84 9.76
CA CYS A 207 -1.11 -3.41 9.37
C CYS A 207 -1.96 -4.52 8.74
N GLU A 208 -1.33 -5.51 8.12
CA GLU A 208 -2.05 -6.62 7.47
C GLU A 208 -2.03 -7.90 8.31
N ALA A 209 -0.86 -8.35 8.75
CA ALA A 209 -0.74 -9.65 9.42
C ALA A 209 -1.29 -9.67 10.86
N PHE A 210 -1.45 -8.51 11.49
CA PHE A 210 -1.87 -8.44 12.88
C PHE A 210 -3.10 -7.52 13.02
N PRO A 211 -4.09 -7.93 13.82
CA PRO A 211 -5.33 -7.18 13.95
C PRO A 211 -5.09 -5.88 14.72
N TYR A 212 -4.98 -4.74 14.03
CA TYR A 212 -5.19 -3.43 14.65
C TYR A 212 -5.39 -2.29 13.62
N PRO A 213 -6.46 -1.48 13.69
CA PRO A 213 -7.74 -1.70 14.38
C PRO A 213 -8.69 -2.66 13.64
N GLU A 214 -8.48 -2.85 12.34
CA GLU A 214 -9.16 -3.83 11.48
C GLU A 214 -8.10 -4.47 10.57
N ASN A 215 -8.21 -5.77 10.28
CA ASN A 215 -7.28 -6.44 9.38
C ASN A 215 -7.58 -6.01 7.94
N PHE A 216 -6.71 -5.21 7.33
CA PHE A 216 -6.89 -4.70 5.95
C PHE A 216 -7.23 -5.84 4.98
N VAL A 217 -6.54 -6.97 5.10
CA VAL A 217 -6.68 -8.11 4.19
C VAL A 217 -8.03 -8.81 4.34
N GLU A 218 -8.62 -8.80 5.54
CA GLU A 218 -9.99 -9.28 5.77
C GLU A 218 -11.04 -8.25 5.32
N CYS A 219 -10.78 -6.96 5.53
CA CYS A 219 -11.67 -5.86 5.13
C CYS A 219 -11.77 -5.77 3.59
N SER A 220 -10.62 -5.76 2.91
CA SER A 220 -10.57 -5.57 1.46
C SER A 220 -11.05 -6.82 0.71
N GLY A 221 -10.66 -8.01 1.16
CA GLY A 221 -10.93 -9.26 0.44
C GLY A 221 -10.05 -9.35 -0.79
N ALA A 222 -10.43 -8.66 -1.87
CA ALA A 222 -9.63 -8.54 -3.08
C ALA A 222 -8.40 -7.66 -2.84
N THR A 223 -7.24 -8.15 -3.32
CA THR A 223 -6.00 -7.39 -3.46
C THR A 223 -5.27 -7.93 -4.68
N ARG A 224 -4.39 -7.14 -5.31
CA ARG A 224 -3.51 -7.63 -6.40
C ARG A 224 -2.83 -8.97 -6.10
N ARG A 225 -2.35 -9.20 -4.87
CA ARG A 225 -1.72 -10.48 -4.45
C ARG A 225 -2.70 -11.64 -4.48
N ARG A 226 -3.88 -11.46 -3.90
CA ARG A 226 -4.94 -12.48 -3.86
C ARG A 226 -5.56 -12.73 -5.22
N MET A 227 -5.52 -11.74 -6.11
CA MET A 227 -5.96 -11.82 -7.50
C MET A 227 -4.86 -12.34 -8.44
N ASN A 228 -3.65 -12.65 -7.95
CA ASN A 228 -2.51 -13.05 -8.79
C ASN A 228 -2.19 -12.03 -9.91
N VAL A 229 -2.38 -10.73 -9.63
CA VAL A 229 -2.07 -9.64 -10.55
C VAL A 229 -0.64 -9.18 -10.30
N THR A 230 0.20 -9.32 -11.33
CA THR A 230 1.55 -8.73 -11.30
C THR A 230 1.43 -7.19 -11.34
N SER A 231 2.11 -6.54 -10.40
CA SER A 231 2.01 -5.10 -10.16
C SER A 231 3.36 -4.39 -10.24
N SER A 232 3.39 -3.06 -10.05
CA SER A 232 4.63 -2.30 -9.92
C SER A 232 5.51 -2.71 -8.72
N ILE A 233 4.93 -3.40 -7.74
CA ILE A 233 5.64 -4.02 -6.61
C ILE A 233 5.78 -5.51 -6.91
N ALA A 234 6.98 -5.95 -7.27
CA ALA A 234 7.28 -7.36 -7.50
C ALA A 234 7.22 -8.15 -6.19
N ARG A 235 6.60 -9.33 -6.22
CA ARG A 235 6.47 -10.21 -5.06
C ARG A 235 6.94 -11.63 -5.38
N PRO A 236 7.40 -12.38 -4.36
CA PRO A 236 7.66 -13.81 -4.50
C PRO A 236 6.39 -14.57 -4.93
N LYS A 237 6.55 -15.60 -5.75
CA LYS A 237 5.43 -16.39 -6.27
C LYS A 237 4.67 -17.17 -5.20
N ASP A 238 5.31 -17.46 -4.08
CA ASP A 238 4.70 -18.08 -2.90
C ASP A 238 3.83 -17.11 -2.07
N GLU A 239 3.88 -15.81 -2.37
CA GLU A 239 3.06 -14.76 -1.74
C GLU A 239 1.89 -14.31 -2.64
N GLU A 240 1.69 -14.97 -3.78
CA GLU A 240 0.62 -14.73 -4.73
C GLU A 240 -0.36 -15.91 -4.73
N CYS A 241 -1.64 -15.63 -4.97
CA CYS A 241 -2.66 -16.66 -5.07
C CYS A 241 -2.44 -17.55 -6.31
N ALA A 242 -2.41 -18.87 -6.11
CA ALA A 242 -2.25 -19.85 -7.19
C ALA A 242 -3.58 -20.38 -7.74
N ASN A 243 -4.71 -19.99 -7.13
CA ASN A 243 -6.04 -20.55 -7.43
C ASN A 243 -6.90 -19.71 -8.37
N VAL A 244 -6.41 -18.57 -8.87
CA VAL A 244 -7.17 -17.69 -9.77
C VAL A 244 -7.37 -18.37 -11.13
N ASP A 245 -8.61 -18.45 -11.60
CA ASP A 245 -8.97 -19.11 -12.86
C ASP A 245 -9.11 -18.14 -14.04
N VAL A 246 -9.14 -16.83 -13.76
CA VAL A 246 -9.42 -15.81 -14.76
C VAL A 246 -8.16 -15.21 -15.36
N ASP A 247 -8.25 -14.86 -16.64
CA ASP A 247 -7.29 -13.96 -17.29
C ASP A 247 -7.83 -12.52 -17.22
N TRP A 248 -7.21 -11.71 -16.36
CA TRP A 248 -7.60 -10.32 -16.17
C TRP A 248 -7.51 -9.46 -17.42
N ALA A 249 -6.62 -9.79 -18.36
CA ALA A 249 -6.50 -9.05 -19.62
C ALA A 249 -7.66 -9.37 -20.58
N ILE A 250 -8.21 -10.59 -20.49
CA ILE A 250 -9.41 -11.00 -21.23
C ILE A 250 -10.67 -10.38 -20.61
N LEU A 251 -10.72 -10.33 -19.27
CA LEU A 251 -11.81 -9.71 -18.52
C LEU A 251 -11.85 -8.20 -18.69
N PHE A 252 -10.71 -7.52 -18.59
CA PHE A 252 -10.61 -6.06 -18.70
C PHE A 252 -9.76 -5.65 -19.92
N PRO A 253 -10.28 -5.87 -21.14
CA PRO A 253 -9.52 -5.59 -22.35
C PRO A 253 -9.31 -4.08 -22.54
N GLY A 254 -8.10 -3.69 -22.93
CA GLY A 254 -7.78 -2.31 -23.30
C GLY A 254 -7.34 -1.40 -22.15
N GLU A 255 -7.06 -1.98 -20.97
CA GLU A 255 -6.66 -1.26 -19.74
C GLU A 255 -5.26 -1.66 -19.20
#